data_AF-A0A2D7VZ36-F1
#
_entry.id   AF-A0A2D7VZ36-F1
#
_cell.length_a   1.000
_cell.length_b   1.000
_cell.length_c   1.000
_cell.angle_alpha   90.00
_cell.angle_beta   90.00
_cell.angle_gamma   90.00
#
_symmetry.space_group_name_H-M   'P 1'
#
loop_
_entity.id
_entity.type
_entity.pdbx_description
1 polymer ?
#
loop_
_entity_poly.entity_id
_entity_poly.type
_entity_poly.pdbx_seq_one_letter_code
_entity_poly.pdbx_strand_id
1 'polypeptide(L)'
;MALKEYYTKNYTSVKSIMKTVIFYEGIVEPPSESLAIRGVCLYLNIFQRKRQILLETQKDNRDLYYRWAKHTGLWDFVEDIVSPADEIFGLRIANTKVRSPSIRIDRITFENLNDLLTRIR
;
A
#
# COMPACT_ATOMS: atom_id res chain seq x y z
N MET A 1 18.24 33.02 -1.39
CA MET A 1 17.33 32.56 -2.46
C MET A 1 17.37 31.04 -2.64
N ALA A 2 18.55 30.40 -2.60
CA ALA A 2 18.73 28.94 -2.76
C ALA A 2 18.08 28.03 -1.68
N LEU A 3 18.00 28.46 -0.41
CA LEU A 3 17.41 27.64 0.67
C LEU A 3 15.90 27.43 0.51
N LYS A 4 15.15 28.45 0.07
CA LYS A 4 13.71 28.31 -0.20
C LYS A 4 13.45 27.39 -1.40
N GLU A 5 14.27 27.44 -2.44
CA GLU A 5 14.15 26.54 -3.59
C GLU A 5 14.48 25.09 -3.23
N TYR A 6 15.48 24.84 -2.39
CA TYR A 6 15.82 23.50 -1.89
C TYR A 6 14.68 22.90 -1.05
N TYR A 7 14.11 23.66 -0.13
CA TYR A 7 12.96 23.21 0.66
C TYR A 7 11.71 23.02 -0.20
N THR A 8 11.47 23.90 -1.17
CA THR A 8 10.30 23.79 -2.06
C THR A 8 10.46 22.60 -3.01
N LYS A 9 11.64 22.34 -3.57
CA LYS A 9 11.91 21.13 -4.37
C LYS A 9 11.76 19.86 -3.55
N ASN A 10 12.32 19.80 -2.34
CA ASN A 10 12.17 18.64 -1.47
C ASN A 10 10.71 18.45 -1.02
N TYR A 11 10.00 19.52 -0.69
CA TYR A 11 8.58 19.44 -0.31
C TYR A 11 7.70 19.00 -1.49
N THR A 12 7.96 19.49 -2.70
CA THR A 12 7.23 19.09 -3.92
C THR A 12 7.59 17.68 -4.35
N SER A 13 8.85 17.26 -4.14
CA SER A 13 9.30 15.87 -4.30
C SER A 13 8.59 14.96 -3.29
N VAL A 14 8.60 15.29 -1.99
CA VAL A 14 7.91 14.52 -0.92
C VAL A 14 6.40 14.43 -1.17
N LYS A 15 5.75 15.49 -1.68
CA LYS A 15 4.35 15.47 -2.13
C LYS A 15 4.11 14.64 -3.40
N SER A 16 5.13 14.49 -4.25
CA SER A 16 5.13 13.61 -5.43
C SER A 16 5.49 12.14 -5.08
N ILE A 17 6.03 11.90 -3.87
CA ILE A 17 6.68 10.65 -3.45
C ILE A 17 5.74 9.67 -2.72
N MET A 18 4.60 10.08 -2.16
CA MET A 18 3.59 9.14 -1.61
C MET A 18 2.71 8.48 -2.68
N LYS A 19 3.26 8.24 -3.88
CA LYS A 19 2.56 7.53 -4.97
C LYS A 19 2.45 6.03 -4.71
N THR A 20 3.34 5.45 -3.92
CA THR A 20 3.39 4.02 -3.71
C THR A 20 2.71 3.64 -2.40
N VAL A 21 1.68 2.80 -2.49
CA VAL A 21 1.03 2.14 -1.36
C VAL A 21 1.40 0.67 -1.40
N ILE A 22 1.83 0.15 -0.26
CA ILE A 22 2.35 -1.20 -0.13
C ILE A 22 1.48 -1.94 0.88
N PHE A 23 0.76 -2.96 0.45
CA PHE A 23 0.09 -3.87 1.37
C PHE A 23 1.11 -4.90 1.86
N TYR A 24 1.24 -5.06 3.18
CA TYR A 24 2.11 -6.09 3.74
C TYR A 24 1.35 -7.42 3.82
N GLU A 25 2.02 -8.53 3.57
CA GLU A 25 1.47 -9.87 3.38
C GLU A 25 0.31 -10.25 4.34
N GLY A 26 0.46 -10.00 5.65
CA GLY A 26 -0.55 -10.31 6.67
C GLY A 26 -1.83 -9.46 6.63
N ILE A 27 -1.88 -8.37 5.87
CA ILE A 27 -3.09 -7.52 5.78
C ILE A 27 -4.05 -7.95 4.67
N VAL A 28 -3.58 -8.68 3.66
CA VAL A 28 -4.39 -9.04 2.49
C VAL A 28 -5.12 -10.39 2.63
N GLU A 29 -4.84 -11.09 3.73
CA GLU A 29 -5.39 -12.39 4.09
C GLU A 29 -6.52 -12.26 5.12
N PRO A 30 -7.32 -13.32 5.37
CA PRO A 30 -8.30 -13.32 6.44
C PRO A 30 -7.60 -12.99 7.77
N PRO A 31 -8.19 -12.12 8.61
CA PRO A 31 -9.60 -11.74 8.62
C PRO A 31 -9.98 -10.49 7.81
N SER A 32 -9.08 -9.96 6.96
CA SER A 32 -9.45 -8.89 6.04
C SER A 32 -10.39 -9.39 4.93
N GLU A 33 -11.29 -8.52 4.50
CA GLU A 33 -12.24 -8.80 3.44
C GLU A 33 -11.62 -8.44 2.08
N SER A 34 -11.47 -9.43 1.20
CA SER A 34 -10.86 -9.24 -0.12
C SER A 34 -11.55 -8.15 -0.94
N LEU A 35 -12.88 -8.04 -0.85
CA LEU A 35 -13.65 -6.99 -1.53
C LEU A 35 -13.41 -5.60 -0.94
N ALA A 36 -13.23 -5.48 0.38
CA ALA A 36 -12.89 -4.21 1.01
C ALA A 36 -11.49 -3.74 0.58
N ILE A 37 -10.51 -4.65 0.53
CA ILE A 37 -9.17 -4.36 0.01
C ILE A 37 -9.24 -3.88 -1.44
N ARG A 38 -9.98 -4.59 -2.30
CA ARG A 38 -10.21 -4.15 -3.69
C ARG A 38 -10.89 -2.79 -3.77
N GLY A 39 -11.81 -2.49 -2.84
CA GLY A 39 -12.41 -1.16 -2.68
C GLY A 39 -11.38 -0.07 -2.39
N VAL A 40 -10.41 -0.33 -1.50
CA VAL A 40 -9.27 0.57 -1.27
C VAL A 40 -8.50 0.78 -2.56
N CYS A 41 -8.07 -0.31 -3.23
CA CYS A 41 -7.28 -0.23 -4.45
C CYS A 41 -7.99 0.56 -5.56
N LEU A 42 -9.29 0.31 -5.76
CA LEU A 42 -10.12 1.02 -6.72
C LEU A 42 -10.19 2.52 -6.40
N TYR A 43 -10.42 2.86 -5.12
CA TYR A 43 -10.45 4.25 -4.68
C TYR A 43 -9.12 4.96 -4.96
N LEU A 44 -8.00 4.32 -4.63
CA LEU A 44 -6.65 4.86 -4.88
C LEU A 44 -6.37 5.04 -6.39
N ASN A 45 -6.84 4.11 -7.22
CA ASN A 45 -6.63 4.20 -8.66
C ASN A 45 -7.47 5.31 -9.31
N ILE A 46 -8.73 5.46 -8.93
CA ILE A 46 -9.66 6.43 -9.53
C ILE A 46 -9.42 7.84 -8.97
N PHE A 47 -9.40 7.99 -7.64
CA PHE A 47 -9.47 9.31 -7.01
C PHE A 47 -8.10 9.91 -6.65
N GLN A 48 -7.03 9.10 -6.63
CA GLN A 48 -5.70 9.51 -6.15
C GLN A 48 -4.63 9.52 -7.25
N ARG A 49 -5.03 9.78 -8.50
CA ARG A 49 -4.14 9.94 -9.68
C ARG A 49 -3.25 8.71 -9.94
N LYS A 50 -3.83 7.50 -9.91
CA LYS A 50 -3.12 6.22 -10.12
C LYS A 50 -1.90 6.07 -9.21
N ARG A 51 -2.16 5.69 -7.95
CA ARG A 51 -1.10 5.26 -7.05
C ARG A 51 -0.53 3.91 -7.50
N GLN A 52 0.77 3.74 -7.36
CA GLN A 52 1.40 2.43 -7.52
C GLN A 52 1.03 1.56 -6.32
N ILE A 53 0.52 0.36 -6.58
CA ILE A 53 0.09 -0.57 -5.54
C ILE A 53 0.98 -1.81 -5.61
N LEU A 54 1.69 -2.08 -4.52
CA LEU A 54 2.58 -3.24 -4.39
C LEU A 54 2.12 -4.16 -3.25
N LEU A 55 2.45 -5.44 -3.36
CA LEU A 55 2.31 -6.40 -2.27
C LEU A 55 3.70 -6.76 -1.75
N GLU A 56 3.99 -6.49 -0.48
CA GLU A 56 5.27 -6.79 0.14
C GLU A 56 5.16 -8.05 1.00
N THR A 57 6.02 -9.04 0.72
CA THR A 57 6.01 -10.36 1.37
C THR A 57 7.43 -10.90 1.51
N GLN A 58 7.64 -11.84 2.42
CA GLN A 58 8.93 -12.55 2.48
C GLN A 58 9.18 -13.32 1.18
N LYS A 59 10.46 -13.48 0.79
CA LYS A 59 10.82 -14.14 -0.47
C LYS A 59 10.22 -15.54 -0.60
N ASP A 60 10.20 -16.29 0.50
CA ASP A 60 9.69 -17.66 0.55
C ASP A 60 8.16 -17.75 0.36
N ASN A 61 7.44 -16.65 0.64
CA ASN A 61 6.00 -16.58 0.55
C ASN A 61 5.49 -16.00 -0.79
N ARG A 62 6.39 -15.57 -1.68
CA ARG A 62 6.04 -14.87 -2.93
C ARG A 62 5.01 -15.66 -3.77
N ASP A 63 5.23 -16.94 -3.97
CA ASP A 63 4.35 -17.81 -4.77
C ASP A 63 2.97 -17.98 -4.12
N LEU A 64 2.93 -18.07 -2.78
CA LEU A 64 1.68 -18.17 -2.02
C LEU A 64 0.84 -16.92 -2.25
N TYR A 65 1.42 -15.74 -2.05
CA TYR A 65 0.71 -14.48 -2.22
C TYR A 65 0.38 -14.15 -3.67
N TYR A 66 1.18 -14.61 -4.62
CA TYR A 66 0.84 -14.55 -6.04
C TYR A 66 -0.43 -15.34 -6.35
N ARG A 67 -0.53 -16.58 -5.87
CA ARG A 67 -1.73 -17.41 -6.05
C ARG A 67 -2.93 -16.82 -5.33
N TRP A 68 -2.75 -16.32 -4.11
CA TRP A 68 -3.80 -15.65 -3.33
C TRP A 68 -4.35 -14.41 -4.05
N ALA A 69 -3.46 -13.53 -4.51
CA ALA A 69 -3.85 -12.30 -5.19
C ALA A 69 -4.59 -12.59 -6.51
N LYS A 70 -4.18 -13.63 -7.25
CA LYS A 70 -4.91 -14.09 -8.43
C LYS A 70 -6.27 -14.65 -8.09
N HIS A 71 -6.36 -15.52 -7.08
CA HIS A 71 -7.61 -16.16 -6.69
C HIS A 71 -8.66 -15.14 -6.19
N THR A 72 -8.22 -14.10 -5.50
CA THR A 72 -9.10 -13.06 -4.93
C THR A 72 -9.41 -11.91 -5.89
N GLY A 73 -8.80 -11.88 -7.08
CA GLY A 73 -8.90 -10.74 -8.01
C GLY A 73 -8.22 -9.46 -7.51
N LEU A 74 -7.33 -9.58 -6.53
CA LEU A 74 -6.47 -8.48 -6.06
C LEU A 74 -5.35 -8.19 -7.08
N TRP A 75 -4.95 -9.20 -7.86
CA TRP A 75 -3.93 -9.09 -8.90
C TRP A 75 -4.28 -8.08 -10.00
N ASP A 76 -5.56 -7.74 -10.17
CA ASP A 76 -6.01 -6.69 -11.11
C ASP A 76 -5.50 -5.29 -10.72
N PHE A 77 -5.09 -5.11 -9.46
CA PHE A 77 -4.66 -3.83 -8.89
C PHE A 77 -3.19 -3.80 -8.49
N VAL A 78 -2.62 -4.93 -8.08
CA VAL A 78 -1.24 -5.03 -7.63
C VAL A 78 -0.31 -5.07 -8.85
N GLU A 79 0.65 -4.14 -8.91
CA GLU A 79 1.60 -4.04 -10.02
C GLU A 79 2.73 -5.07 -9.92
N ASP A 80 3.23 -5.34 -8.70
CA ASP A 80 4.26 -6.34 -8.44
C ASP A 80 4.23 -6.82 -6.97
N ILE A 81 4.85 -7.98 -6.76
CA ILE A 81 5.16 -8.53 -5.43
C ILE A 81 6.64 -8.31 -5.13
N VAL A 82 6.90 -7.53 -4.10
CA VAL A 82 8.25 -7.13 -3.66
C VAL A 82 8.60 -7.77 -2.32
N SER A 83 9.88 -7.75 -1.98
CA SER A 83 10.39 -8.17 -0.69
C SER A 83 10.86 -6.98 0.15
N PRO A 84 10.88 -7.10 1.49
CA PRO A 84 11.46 -6.06 2.35
C PRO A 84 12.90 -5.68 1.99
N ALA A 85 13.66 -6.62 1.41
CA ALA A 85 15.04 -6.42 0.97
C ALA A 85 15.18 -5.52 -0.27
N ASP A 86 14.10 -5.29 -1.02
CA ASP A 86 14.10 -4.38 -2.16
C ASP A 86 14.04 -2.90 -1.73
N GLU A 87 13.86 -2.64 -0.42
CA GLU A 87 13.90 -1.33 0.24
C GLU A 87 12.98 -0.25 -0.36
N ILE A 88 11.93 -0.66 -1.08
CA ILE A 88 11.01 0.24 -1.79
C ILE A 88 10.36 1.24 -0.83
N PHE A 89 10.53 2.53 -1.13
CA PHE A 89 9.92 3.61 -0.37
C PHE A 89 8.43 3.75 -0.71
N GLY A 90 7.57 3.77 0.31
CA GLY A 90 6.12 3.82 0.13
C GLY A 90 5.38 3.67 1.45
N LEU A 91 4.09 4.02 1.45
CA LEU A 91 3.21 3.90 2.61
C LEU A 91 2.80 2.43 2.79
N ARG A 92 3.26 1.81 3.88
CA ARG A 92 2.90 0.42 4.21
C ARG A 92 1.60 0.34 4.98
N ILE A 93 0.70 -0.54 4.59
CA ILE A 93 -0.49 -0.90 5.38
C ILE A 93 -0.24 -2.31 5.91
N ALA A 94 -0.20 -2.47 7.24
CA ALA A 94 0.19 -3.72 7.87
C ALA A 94 -0.54 -3.95 9.21
N ASN A 95 -0.69 -5.21 9.61
CA ASN A 95 -1.16 -5.61 10.94
C ASN A 95 -0.02 -5.69 11.97
N THR A 96 1.20 -5.88 11.49
CA THR A 96 2.42 -5.94 12.29
C THR A 96 3.24 -4.63 12.24
N LYS A 97 4.30 -4.58 13.05
CA LYS A 97 5.26 -3.48 13.01
C LYS A 97 6.16 -3.64 11.78
N VAL A 98 6.13 -2.64 10.90
CA VAL A 98 6.94 -2.58 9.66
C VAL A 98 7.66 -1.25 9.55
N ARG A 99 8.51 -1.10 8.53
CA ARG A 99 9.26 0.13 8.27
C ARG A 99 8.31 1.31 7.99
N SER A 100 8.62 2.49 8.53
CA SER A 100 7.88 3.73 8.26
C SER A 100 8.17 4.28 6.85
N PRO A 101 7.23 5.01 6.23
CA PRO A 101 5.90 5.36 6.73
C PRO A 101 4.94 4.17 6.69
N SER A 102 4.15 3.98 7.76
CA SER A 102 3.26 2.84 7.89
C SER A 102 1.96 3.18 8.63
N ILE A 103 0.84 2.65 8.14
CA ILE A 103 -0.45 2.60 8.80
C ILE A 103 -0.60 1.21 9.40
N ARG A 104 -0.63 1.15 10.73
CA ARG A 104 -0.95 -0.09 11.44
C ARG A 104 -2.46 -0.20 11.66
N ILE A 105 -3.04 -1.31 11.24
CA ILE A 105 -4.45 -1.70 11.42
C ILE A 105 -4.55 -3.23 11.52
N ASP A 106 -5.49 -3.74 12.30
CA ASP A 106 -5.65 -5.20 12.49
C ASP A 106 -6.08 -5.92 11.22
N ARG A 107 -7.07 -5.36 10.51
CA ARG A 107 -7.69 -5.93 9.30
C ARG A 107 -8.33 -4.84 8.46
N ILE A 108 -8.63 -5.12 7.20
CA ILE A 108 -9.39 -4.24 6.29
C ILE A 108 -10.78 -4.84 6.09
N THR A 109 -11.81 -4.13 6.53
CA THR A 109 -13.23 -4.50 6.34
C THR A 109 -14.01 -3.32 5.79
N PHE A 110 -15.24 -3.55 5.33
CA PHE A 110 -16.11 -2.44 4.93
C PHE A 110 -16.41 -1.47 6.08
N GLU A 111 -16.40 -1.94 7.34
CA GLU A 111 -16.66 -1.12 8.52
C GLU A 111 -15.58 -0.05 8.74
N ASN A 112 -14.30 -0.39 8.50
CA ASN A 112 -13.18 0.52 8.75
C ASN A 112 -12.59 1.15 7.49
N LEU A 113 -13.22 0.91 6.34
CA LEU A 113 -12.73 1.35 5.03
C LEU A 113 -12.56 2.88 4.96
N ASN A 114 -13.56 3.63 5.42
CA ASN A 114 -13.53 5.10 5.38
C ASN A 114 -12.43 5.69 6.27
N ASP A 115 -12.21 5.11 7.45
CA ASP A 115 -11.16 5.52 8.37
C ASP A 115 -9.78 5.27 7.77
N LEU A 116 -9.59 4.10 7.14
CA LEU A 116 -8.36 3.78 6.43
C LEU A 116 -8.09 4.75 5.28
N LEU A 117 -9.10 5.02 4.44
CA LEU A 117 -8.96 5.95 3.32
C LEU A 117 -8.63 7.37 3.78
N THR A 118 -9.17 7.79 4.92
CA THR A 118 -8.86 9.09 5.53
C THR A 118 -7.40 9.17 6.00
N ARG A 119 -6.84 8.06 6.51
CA ARG A 119 -5.43 7.98 6.94
C ARG A 119 -4.43 7.90 5.78
N ILE A 120 -4.86 7.45 4.60
CA ILE A 120 -4.01 7.36 3.39
C ILE A 120 -3.89 8.72 2.66
N ARG A 121 -4.88 9.60 2.85
CA ARG A 121 -4.96 10.93 2.24
C ARG A 121 -3.94 11.89 2.82
#